data_AF-A0A672HP40-F1
#
_entry.id   AF-A0A672HP40-F1
#
_cell.length_a   1.000
_cell.length_b   1.000
_cell.length_c   1.000
_cell.angle_alpha   90.00
_cell.angle_beta   90.00
_cell.angle_gamma   90.00
#
_symmetry.space_group_name_H-M   'P 1'
#
loop_
_entity.id
_entity.type
_entity.pdbx_description
1 polymer ?
#
loop_
_entity_poly.entity_id
_entity_poly.type
_entity_poly.pdbx_seq_one_letter_code
_entity_poly.pdbx_strand_id
1 'polypeptide(L)'
;MNKLKRLCRGEDLEDAKALMVTVPEEAGIAKIEETVSTVKCFGRVHVRSRMFNLSLNHLMVLCECWETFSHEDVPTEVVHLESGEKWQLVTVIDCTY
;
A
#
# COMPACT_ATOMS: atom_id res chain seq x y z
N MET A 1 10.75 -12.58 9.57
CA MET A 1 10.85 -11.11 9.81
C MET A 1 10.38 -10.41 8.55
N ASN A 2 9.20 -9.80 8.61
CA ASN A 2 8.40 -9.46 7.44
C ASN A 2 8.97 -8.27 6.68
N LYS A 3 9.06 -8.38 5.35
CA LYS A 3 9.63 -7.34 4.47
C LYS A 3 8.96 -5.99 4.69
N LEU A 4 7.63 -5.99 4.82
CA LEU A 4 6.84 -4.79 5.10
C LEU A 4 7.18 -4.14 6.45
N LYS A 5 7.28 -4.93 7.53
CA LYS A 5 7.66 -4.42 8.87
C LYS A 5 9.06 -3.80 8.90
N ARG A 6 10.00 -4.33 8.10
CA ARG A 6 11.34 -3.74 7.94
C ARG A 6 11.29 -2.39 7.21
N LEU A 7 10.42 -2.25 6.22
CA LEU A 7 10.22 -0.99 5.49
C LEU A 7 9.56 0.06 6.40
N CYS A 8 8.52 -0.31 7.16
CA CYS A 8 7.87 0.60 8.12
C CYS A 8 8.88 1.15 9.14
N ARG A 9 9.73 0.28 9.71
CA ARG A 9 10.80 0.69 10.63
C ARG A 9 11.87 1.57 9.97
N GLY A 10 12.12 1.40 8.67
CA GLY A 10 13.07 2.23 7.92
C GLY A 10 12.56 3.65 7.70
N GLU A 11 11.25 3.81 7.56
CA GLU A 11 10.56 5.05 7.20
C GLU A 11 9.94 5.79 8.40
N ASP A 12 10.18 5.27 9.63
CA ASP A 12 9.57 5.71 10.90
C ASP A 12 8.03 5.76 10.83
N LEU A 13 7.43 4.75 10.20
CA LEU A 13 5.99 4.65 9.96
C LEU A 13 5.32 3.74 10.98
N GLU A 14 4.17 4.17 11.50
CA GLU A 14 3.35 3.38 12.43
C GLU A 14 2.65 2.22 11.70
N ASP A 15 2.81 0.99 12.22
CA ASP A 15 2.25 -0.23 11.61
C ASP A 15 0.71 -0.13 11.39
N ALA A 16 -0.01 0.58 12.27
CA ALA A 16 -1.47 0.79 12.20
C ALA A 16 -1.94 1.76 11.10
N LYS A 17 -0.99 2.48 10.49
CA LYS A 17 -1.20 3.42 9.38
C LYS A 17 -0.45 3.00 8.12
N ALA A 18 0.30 1.91 8.21
CA ALA A 18 1.14 1.43 7.13
C ALA A 18 0.38 0.47 6.22
N LEU A 19 0.44 0.76 4.93
CA LEU A 19 -0.17 -0.04 3.87
C LEU A 19 0.84 -0.26 2.76
N MET A 20 0.91 -1.48 2.24
CA MET A 20 1.69 -1.79 1.05
C MET A 20 0.75 -2.06 -0.11
N VAL A 21 0.98 -1.38 -1.23
CA VAL A 21 0.22 -1.62 -2.46
C VAL A 21 1.16 -2.12 -3.55
N THR A 22 0.72 -3.13 -4.30
CA THR A 22 1.43 -3.64 -5.48
C THR A 22 0.80 -3.05 -6.73
N VAL A 23 1.60 -2.30 -7.49
CA VAL A 23 1.16 -1.52 -8.67
C VAL A 23 2.06 -1.77 -9.87
N PRO A 24 1.60 -1.47 -11.10
CA PRO A 24 2.46 -1.42 -12.29
C PRO A 24 3.62 -0.43 -12.12
N GLU A 25 4.75 -0.69 -12.78
CA GLU A 25 5.93 0.19 -12.69
C GLU A 25 5.64 1.62 -13.18
N GLU A 26 4.77 1.75 -14.17
CA GLU A 26 4.39 3.03 -14.77
C GLU A 26 3.47 3.89 -13.87
N ALA A 27 2.96 3.34 -12.77
CA ALA A 27 2.07 4.06 -11.87
C ALA A 27 2.81 5.21 -11.15
N GLY A 28 2.43 6.45 -11.46
CA GLY A 28 2.96 7.64 -10.80
C GLY A 28 2.48 7.78 -9.36
N ILE A 29 3.28 8.43 -8.50
CA ILE A 29 2.98 8.62 -7.06
C ILE A 29 1.60 9.23 -6.83
N ALA A 30 1.28 10.35 -7.51
CA ALA A 30 0.00 11.03 -7.33
C ALA A 30 -1.19 10.12 -7.68
N LYS A 31 -1.03 9.27 -8.71
CA LYS A 31 -2.06 8.33 -9.12
C LYS A 31 -2.24 7.20 -8.11
N ILE A 32 -1.13 6.76 -7.51
CA ILE A 32 -1.15 5.77 -6.43
C ILE A 32 -1.92 6.33 -5.23
N GLU A 33 -1.56 7.52 -4.77
CA GLU A 33 -2.22 8.18 -3.64
C GLU A 33 -3.71 8.39 -3.90
N GLU A 34 -4.08 8.90 -5.08
CA GLU A 34 -5.48 9.12 -5.48
C GLU A 34 -6.28 7.82 -5.45
N THR A 35 -5.74 6.75 -6.06
CA THR A 35 -6.44 5.47 -6.20
C THR A 35 -6.60 4.79 -4.86
N VAL A 36 -5.54 4.74 -4.05
CA VAL A 36 -5.60 4.11 -2.73
C VAL A 36 -6.53 4.91 -1.80
N SER A 37 -6.58 6.24 -1.92
CA SER A 37 -7.51 7.09 -1.16
C SER A 37 -8.99 6.87 -1.52
N THR A 38 -9.31 6.13 -2.59
CA THR A 38 -10.71 5.74 -2.87
C THR A 38 -11.25 4.73 -1.86
N VAL A 39 -10.36 4.01 -1.17
CA VAL A 39 -10.73 3.10 -0.08
C VAL A 39 -11.00 3.93 1.17
N LYS A 40 -12.28 3.96 1.58
CA LYS A 40 -12.80 4.89 2.59
C LYS A 40 -12.09 4.83 3.94
N CYS A 41 -11.56 3.68 4.35
CA CYS A 41 -10.94 3.52 5.66
C CYS A 41 -9.53 4.12 5.77
N PHE A 42 -8.90 4.51 4.66
CA PHE A 42 -7.54 5.07 4.67
C PHE A 42 -7.49 6.60 4.83
N GLY A 43 -8.57 7.28 4.50
CA GLY A 43 -8.60 8.74 4.43
C GLY A 43 -7.61 9.27 3.39
N ARG A 44 -6.72 10.18 3.81
CA ARG A 44 -5.63 10.67 2.97
C ARG A 44 -4.47 9.69 2.97
N VAL A 45 -3.94 9.41 1.78
CA VAL A 45 -2.82 8.49 1.60
C VAL A 45 -1.60 9.24 1.13
N HIS A 46 -0.44 8.94 1.71
CA HIS A 46 0.85 9.46 1.27
C HIS A 46 1.84 8.35 0.97
N VAL A 47 2.52 8.42 -0.17
CA VAL A 47 3.57 7.45 -0.51
C VAL A 47 4.84 7.80 0.26
N ARG A 48 5.33 6.86 1.07
CA ARG A 48 6.56 6.99 1.85
C ARG A 48 7.76 6.43 1.10
N SER A 49 7.65 5.20 0.61
CA SER A 49 8.73 4.54 -0.12
C SER A 49 8.23 3.64 -1.23
N ARG A 50 9.13 3.32 -2.15
CA ARG A 50 8.87 2.49 -3.33
C ARG A 50 9.96 1.45 -3.47
N MET A 51 9.57 0.21 -3.70
CA MET A 51 10.49 -0.91 -3.86
C MET A 51 10.07 -1.74 -5.06
N PHE A 52 10.96 -1.82 -6.05
CA PHE A 52 10.72 -2.69 -7.19
C PHE A 52 10.90 -4.16 -6.78
N ASN A 53 9.91 -4.99 -7.10
CA ASN A 53 9.97 -6.42 -6.90
C ASN A 53 10.32 -7.11 -8.21
N LEU A 54 11.61 -7.40 -8.42
CA LEU A 54 12.11 -8.12 -9.60
C LEU A 54 11.43 -9.47 -9.82
N SER A 55 11.01 -10.16 -8.74
CA SER A 55 10.39 -11.48 -8.84
C SER A 55 8.94 -11.41 -9.31
N LEU A 56 8.24 -10.31 -9.02
CA LEU A 56 6.84 -10.11 -9.44
C LEU A 56 6.73 -9.19 -10.66
N ASN A 57 7.81 -8.53 -11.06
CA ASN A 57 7.83 -7.45 -12.05
C ASN A 57 6.80 -6.34 -11.73
N HIS A 58 6.64 -6.02 -10.45
CA HIS A 58 5.71 -5.01 -9.96
C HIS A 58 6.41 -4.08 -8.96
N LEU A 59 5.88 -2.87 -8.83
CA LEU A 59 6.30 -1.91 -7.82
C LEU A 59 5.51 -2.15 -6.53
N MET A 60 6.21 -2.41 -5.43
CA MET A 60 5.61 -2.37 -4.10
C MET A 60 5.79 -0.97 -3.54
N VAL A 61 4.71 -0.37 -3.08
CA VAL A 61 4.70 1.01 -2.59
C VAL A 61 4.23 0.99 -1.16
N LEU A 62 5.05 1.56 -0.27
CA LEU A 62 4.67 1.79 1.11
C LEU A 62 3.95 3.12 1.21
N CYS A 63 2.74 3.06 1.72
CA CYS A 63 1.85 4.18 1.93
C CYS A 63 1.61 4.38 3.42
N GLU A 64 1.54 5.64 3.83
CA GLU A 64 1.02 6.10 5.11
C GLU A 64 -0.42 6.55 4.91
N CYS A 65 -1.34 5.95 5.65
CA CYS A 65 -2.72 6.39 5.73
C CYS A 65 -2.88 7.37 6.88
N TRP A 66 -3.70 8.39 6.67
CA TRP A 66 -3.98 9.38 7.71
C TRP A 66 -4.80 8.78 8.85
N GLU A 67 -5.75 7.92 8.48
CA GLU A 67 -6.62 7.22 9.41
C GLU A 67 -5.99 5.90 9.85
N THR A 68 -6.18 5.55 11.12
CA THR A 68 -5.91 4.20 11.62
C THR A 68 -7.06 3.30 11.19
N PHE A 69 -6.74 2.15 10.58
CA PHE A 69 -7.74 1.23 10.04
C PHE A 69 -7.57 -0.18 10.64
N SER A 70 -8.67 -0.93 10.74
CA SER A 70 -8.61 -2.35 11.07
C SER A 70 -8.30 -3.14 9.81
N HIS A 71 -7.52 -4.21 9.94
CA HIS A 71 -7.19 -5.10 8.81
C HIS A 71 -8.43 -5.72 8.16
N GLU A 72 -9.48 -5.93 8.95
CA GLU A 72 -10.77 -6.47 8.50
C GLU A 72 -11.52 -5.50 7.58
N ASP A 73 -11.25 -4.19 7.72
CA ASP A 73 -11.86 -3.13 6.91
C ASP A 73 -11.09 -2.87 5.60
N VAL A 74 -9.91 -3.49 5.44
CA VAL A 74 -9.06 -3.31 4.26
C VAL A 74 -9.44 -4.31 3.18
N PRO A 75 -9.88 -3.86 1.99
CA PRO A 75 -10.09 -4.76 0.88
C PRO A 75 -8.75 -5.33 0.42
N THR A 76 -8.75 -6.57 -0.08
CA THR A 76 -7.54 -7.21 -0.62
C THR A 76 -7.04 -6.54 -1.90
N GLU A 77 -7.94 -5.90 -2.65
CA GLU A 77 -7.66 -5.25 -3.92
C GLU A 77 -8.35 -3.88 -4.00
N VAL A 78 -7.70 -2.92 -4.65
CA VAL A 78 -8.31 -1.66 -5.10
C VAL A 78 -8.27 -1.59 -6.62
N VAL A 79 -9.33 -1.07 -7.23
CA VAL A 79 -9.42 -0.93 -8.69
C VAL A 79 -8.98 0.46 -9.09
N HIS A 80 -7.98 0.54 -9.96
CA HIS A 80 -7.56 1.76 -10.61
C HIS A 80 -8.65 2.24 -11.56
N LEU A 81 -9.24 3.40 -11.29
CA LEU A 81 -10.45 3.86 -11.99
C LEU A 81 -10.25 4.11 -13.49
N GLU A 82 -9.04 4.48 -13.93
CA GLU A 82 -8.77 4.79 -15.34
C GLU A 82 -8.45 3.55 -16.17
N SER A 83 -7.62 2.64 -15.64
CA SER A 83 -7.19 1.43 -16.37
C SER A 83 -8.04 0.20 -16.07
N GLY A 84 -8.85 0.23 -15.00
CA GLY A 84 -9.59 -0.93 -14.51
C GLY A 84 -8.69 -2.00 -13.86
N GLU A 85 -7.39 -1.75 -13.73
CA GLU A 85 -6.45 -2.70 -13.14
C GLU A 85 -6.66 -2.84 -11.64
N LYS A 86 -6.41 -4.05 -11.14
CA LYS A 86 -6.52 -4.38 -9.72
C LYS A 86 -5.15 -4.30 -9.07
N TRP A 87 -5.04 -3.48 -8.03
CA TRP A 87 -3.83 -3.36 -7.23
C TRP A 87 -4.02 -4.06 -5.89
N GLN A 88 -3.05 -4.89 -5.51
CA GLN A 88 -3.13 -5.66 -4.27
C GLN A 88 -2.77 -4.79 -3.08
N LEU A 89 -3.60 -4.83 -2.04
CA LEU A 89 -3.38 -4.15 -0.76
C LEU A 89 -2.95 -5.15 0.30
N VAL A 90 -1.82 -4.87 0.94
CA VAL A 90 -1.18 -5.72 1.95
C VAL A 90 -0.89 -4.88 3.17
N THR A 91 -1.28 -5.38 4.33
CA THR A 91 -1.13 -4.68 5.60
C THR A 91 -0.07 -5.37 6.48
N VAL A 92 0.42 -4.70 7.52
CA VAL A 92 1.55 -5.22 8.33
C VAL A 92 1.23 -6.53 9.06
N ILE A 93 -0.04 -6.76 9.43
CA ILE A 93 -0.49 -7.96 10.18
C ILE A 93 -0.65 -9.19 9.28
N ASP A 94 -0.88 -9.02 7.98
CA ASP A 94 -1.05 -10.14 7.03
C ASP A 94 0.24 -10.99 6.88
N CYS A 95 1.39 -10.45 7.31
CA CYS A 95 2.66 -11.17 7.22
C CYS A 95 2.94 -12.12 8.41
N THR A 96 1.96 -12.50 9.24
CA THR A 96 2.20 -13.37 10.40
C THR A 96 2.08 -14.85 10.04
N TYR A 97 3.12 -15.43 9.44
CA TYR A 97 3.33 -16.87 9.33
C TYR A 97 4.72 -17.26 9.85
#